data_AF-A0A6B1H9G1-F1
#
_entry.id   AF-A0A6B1H9G1-F1
#
_cell.length_a   1.000
_cell.length_b   1.000
_cell.length_c   1.000
_cell.angle_alpha   90.00
_cell.angle_beta   90.00
_cell.angle_gamma   90.00
#
_symmetry.space_group_name_H-M   'P 1'
#
loop_
_entity.id
_entity.type
_entity.pdbx_description
1 polymer ?
#
loop_
_entity_poly.entity_id
_entity_poly.type
_entity_poly.pdbx_seq_one_letter_code
_entity_poly.pdbx_strand_id
1 'polypeptide(L)'
;MSDDPYTIQPGRTREPPTTLLGRLRYLGPGIIVSGSIVGSGEILLTAGLGAAAGFTLLWFVLFSCWIKSLVQAELARYVVTTGDTYLRTLNRMPGRTSGRVRPLRWSRPWRALQPKVEVSWPIWFGLLGFIPGLVTSGGIIGGAGQALGLLLDAVPAVPEVDGKVATGIAAILVMLLLWTGRYGRIEKILVVMVMSFSFTTIVCAAMMQTTEFQVTADDIVAGLQFDFPLEFLFLAVGMYGATG
;
A
#
# COMPACT_ATOMS: atom_id res chain seq x y z
N MET A 1 -17.96 33.49 -0.86
CA MET A 1 -17.50 32.15 -1.27
C MET A 1 -16.32 31.82 -0.40
N SER A 2 -16.48 30.81 0.45
CA SER A 2 -15.56 30.46 1.54
C SER A 2 -14.17 30.07 1.02
N ASP A 3 -13.13 30.46 1.76
CA ASP A 3 -11.76 29.93 1.70
C ASP A 3 -11.74 28.43 1.99
N ASP A 4 -12.30 27.62 1.09
CA ASP A 4 -12.10 26.17 1.13
C ASP A 4 -10.80 25.87 0.35
N PRO A 5 -9.73 25.42 1.03
CA PRO A 5 -8.45 25.10 0.39
C PRO A 5 -8.57 23.99 -0.67
N TYR A 6 -9.70 23.27 -0.72
CA TYR A 6 -9.98 22.21 -1.68
C TYR A 6 -10.82 22.66 -2.89
N THR A 7 -11.25 23.93 -2.94
CA THR A 7 -11.94 24.44 -4.14
C THR A 7 -10.93 24.84 -5.20
N ILE A 8 -11.04 24.28 -6.41
CA ILE A 8 -10.18 24.65 -7.54
C ILE A 8 -10.39 26.13 -7.86
N GLN A 9 -9.37 26.95 -7.62
CA GLN A 9 -9.43 28.37 -7.93
C GLN A 9 -9.49 28.58 -9.46
N PRO A 10 -10.39 29.44 -9.97
CA PRO A 10 -10.44 29.78 -11.39
C PRO A 10 -9.07 30.31 -11.84
N GLY A 11 -8.49 29.73 -12.90
CA GLY A 11 -7.20 30.14 -13.46
C GLY A 11 -5.97 29.34 -12.99
N ARG A 12 -6.13 28.32 -12.12
CA ARG A 12 -5.04 27.38 -11.76
C ARG A 12 -5.01 26.07 -12.55
N THR A 13 -5.88 25.89 -13.53
CA THR A 13 -5.87 24.74 -14.43
C THR A 13 -4.71 24.85 -15.42
N ARG A 14 -3.78 23.90 -15.38
CA ARG A 14 -2.68 23.80 -16.36
C ARG A 14 -3.15 23.03 -17.58
N GLU A 15 -2.70 23.46 -18.76
CA GLU A 15 -2.95 22.72 -19.99
C GLU A 15 -2.23 21.36 -19.96
N PRO A 16 -2.87 20.29 -20.44
CA PRO A 16 -2.25 18.97 -20.45
C PRO A 16 -1.08 18.93 -21.43
N PRO A 17 0.03 18.24 -21.10
CA PRO A 17 1.15 18.08 -22.01
C PRO A 17 0.73 17.33 -23.27
N THR A 18 0.88 18.00 -24.43
CA THR A 18 0.53 17.46 -25.75
C THR A 18 1.64 16.58 -26.35
N THR A 19 2.89 16.74 -25.87
CA THR A 19 4.05 15.99 -26.36
C THR A 19 4.35 14.78 -25.49
N LEU A 20 4.83 13.69 -26.12
CA LEU A 20 5.27 12.47 -25.41
C LEU A 20 6.37 12.75 -24.38
N LEU A 21 7.34 13.59 -24.71
CA LEU A 21 8.42 13.99 -23.81
C LEU A 21 7.92 14.88 -22.66
N GLY A 22 6.92 15.73 -22.94
CA GLY A 22 6.20 16.50 -21.92
C GLY A 22 5.53 15.58 -20.92
N ARG A 23 4.78 14.57 -21.40
CA ARG A 23 4.16 13.54 -20.53
C ARG A 23 5.17 12.80 -19.68
N LEU A 24 6.34 12.45 -20.23
CA LEU A 24 7.41 11.78 -19.49
C LEU A 24 7.94 12.62 -18.31
N ARG A 25 8.03 13.94 -18.47
CA ARG A 25 8.48 14.86 -17.40
C ARG A 25 7.47 14.93 -16.23
N TYR A 26 6.19 14.67 -16.48
CA TYR A 26 5.16 14.62 -15.42
C TYR A 26 5.08 13.25 -14.72
N LEU A 27 5.76 12.21 -15.22
CA LEU A 27 5.82 10.90 -14.56
C LEU A 27 6.67 10.92 -13.28
N GLY A 28 7.63 11.84 -13.13
CA GLY A 28 8.58 11.86 -12.00
C GLY A 28 7.92 11.78 -10.61
N PRO A 29 6.99 12.70 -10.26
CA PRO A 29 6.26 12.62 -9.00
C PRO A 29 5.40 11.36 -8.89
N GLY A 30 4.80 10.91 -10.00
CA GLY A 30 3.97 9.73 -10.06
C GLY A 30 4.73 8.43 -9.83
N ILE A 31 5.97 8.32 -10.30
CA ILE A 31 6.85 7.16 -10.09
C ILE A 31 7.26 7.07 -8.61
N ILE A 32 7.55 8.20 -7.96
CA ILE A 32 7.88 8.24 -6.53
C ILE A 32 6.68 7.80 -5.70
N VAL A 33 5.48 8.31 -6.02
CA VAL A 33 4.23 7.91 -5.35
C VAL A 33 3.92 6.43 -5.62
N SER A 34 4.08 5.97 -6.86
CA SER A 34 3.86 4.56 -7.21
C SER A 34 4.84 3.63 -6.48
N GLY A 35 6.12 4.02 -6.39
CA GLY A 35 7.14 3.28 -5.64
C GLY A 35 6.91 3.27 -4.13
N SER A 36 6.18 4.26 -3.59
CA SER A 36 5.73 4.27 -2.19
C SER A 36 4.49 3.41 -1.94
N ILE A 37 3.70 3.13 -2.97
CA ILE A 37 2.48 2.31 -2.91
C ILE A 37 2.82 0.82 -3.01
N VAL A 38 3.91 0.45 -3.69
CA VAL A 38 4.44 -0.92 -3.67
C VAL A 38 4.89 -1.25 -2.25
N GLY A 39 3.96 -1.81 -1.49
CA GLY A 39 4.10 -2.03 -0.06
C GLY A 39 4.90 -3.29 0.24
N SER A 40 5.61 -3.29 1.35
CA SER A 40 6.25 -4.49 1.90
C SER A 40 5.26 -5.62 2.22
N GLY A 41 3.98 -5.31 2.45
CA GLY A 41 2.92 -6.30 2.61
C GLY A 41 2.64 -7.09 1.33
N GLU A 42 2.82 -6.46 0.17
CA GLU A 42 2.67 -7.10 -1.15
C GLU A 42 3.74 -8.17 -1.33
N ILE A 43 4.97 -7.88 -0.92
CA ILE A 43 6.12 -8.77 -1.07
C ILE A 43 5.91 -10.04 -0.26
N LEU A 44 5.48 -9.91 1.01
CA LEU A 44 5.27 -11.06 1.89
C LEU A 44 4.04 -11.89 1.50
N LEU A 45 2.90 -11.25 1.23
CA LEU A 45 1.66 -11.97 0.96
C LEU A 45 1.59 -12.52 -0.46
N THR A 46 2.16 -11.83 -1.45
CA THR A 46 2.22 -12.35 -2.83
C THR A 46 3.22 -13.50 -2.92
N ALA A 47 4.40 -13.38 -2.31
CA ALA A 47 5.35 -14.49 -2.24
C ALA A 47 4.80 -15.65 -1.42
N GLY A 48 4.09 -15.37 -0.32
CA GLY A 48 3.41 -16.38 0.49
C GLY A 48 2.28 -17.09 -0.27
N LEU A 49 1.50 -16.36 -1.07
CA LEU A 49 0.48 -16.94 -1.95
C LEU A 49 1.12 -17.82 -3.03
N GLY A 50 2.20 -17.36 -3.65
CA GLY A 50 2.96 -18.14 -4.63
C GLY A 50 3.60 -19.40 -4.03
N ALA A 51 4.09 -19.32 -2.80
CA ALA A 51 4.64 -20.47 -2.08
C ALA A 51 3.55 -21.50 -1.70
N ALA A 52 2.34 -21.04 -1.39
CA ALA A 52 1.24 -21.92 -0.98
C ALA A 52 0.47 -22.51 -2.18
N ALA A 53 0.13 -21.68 -3.16
CA ALA A 53 -0.74 -22.02 -4.29
C ALA A 53 0.02 -22.26 -5.61
N GLY A 54 1.36 -22.12 -5.59
CA GLY A 54 2.18 -22.17 -6.79
C GLY A 54 1.80 -21.05 -7.78
N PHE A 55 1.80 -21.39 -9.06
CA PHE A 55 1.42 -20.47 -10.13
C PHE A 55 -0.09 -20.39 -10.37
N THR A 56 -0.91 -21.28 -9.79
CA THR A 56 -2.36 -21.39 -10.06
C THR A 56 -3.12 -20.07 -9.98
N LEU A 57 -2.73 -19.19 -9.05
CA LEU A 57 -3.37 -17.89 -8.83
C LEU A 57 -2.63 -16.72 -9.48
N LEU A 58 -1.69 -16.97 -10.40
CA LEU A 58 -0.96 -15.92 -11.12
C LEU A 58 -1.90 -14.97 -11.86
N TRP A 59 -2.91 -15.50 -12.55
CA TRP A 59 -3.93 -14.68 -13.22
C TRP A 59 -4.64 -13.74 -12.24
N PHE A 60 -4.94 -14.21 -11.03
CA PHE A 60 -5.63 -13.43 -10.01
C PHE A 60 -4.74 -12.30 -9.49
N VAL A 61 -3.44 -12.58 -9.28
CA VAL A 61 -2.46 -11.54 -8.92
C VAL A 61 -2.39 -10.48 -10.02
N LEU A 62 -2.20 -10.86 -11.28
CA LEU A 62 -2.12 -9.92 -12.41
C LEU A 62 -3.40 -9.10 -12.58
N PHE A 63 -4.55 -9.77 -12.51
CA PHE A 63 -5.86 -9.13 -12.58
C PHE A 63 -6.07 -8.13 -11.44
N SER A 64 -5.63 -8.48 -10.23
CA SER A 64 -5.70 -7.59 -9.08
C SER A 64 -4.87 -6.32 -9.28
N CYS A 65 -3.62 -6.46 -9.73
CA CYS A 65 -2.75 -5.32 -10.02
C CYS A 65 -3.37 -4.42 -11.10
N TRP A 66 -3.98 -5.02 -12.13
CA TRP A 66 -4.61 -4.28 -13.21
C TRP A 66 -5.83 -3.48 -12.75
N ILE A 67 -6.80 -4.12 -12.09
CA ILE A 67 -8.00 -3.43 -11.58
C ILE A 67 -7.64 -2.33 -10.60
N LYS A 68 -6.70 -2.59 -9.69
CA LYS A 68 -6.30 -1.59 -8.70
C LYS A 68 -5.68 -0.36 -9.32
N SER A 69 -4.78 -0.55 -10.29
CA SER A 69 -4.20 0.58 -11.02
C SER A 69 -5.29 1.44 -11.69
N LEU A 70 -6.32 0.81 -12.27
CA LEU A 70 -7.45 1.52 -12.87
C LEU A 70 -8.28 2.26 -11.81
N VAL A 71 -8.63 1.61 -10.70
CA VAL A 71 -9.41 2.23 -9.61
C VAL A 71 -8.64 3.40 -8.99
N GLN A 72 -7.33 3.26 -8.75
CA GLN A 72 -6.46 4.32 -8.24
C GLN A 72 -6.37 5.49 -9.24
N ALA A 73 -6.24 5.21 -10.53
CA ALA A 73 -6.21 6.24 -11.57
C ALA A 73 -7.54 7.02 -11.65
N GLU A 74 -8.67 6.34 -11.52
CA GLU A 74 -10.00 6.95 -11.51
C GLU A 74 -10.26 7.81 -10.26
N LEU A 75 -9.88 7.31 -9.09
CA LEU A 75 -9.96 8.09 -7.84
C LEU A 75 -9.06 9.33 -7.89
N ALA A 76 -7.83 9.19 -8.39
CA ALA A 76 -6.93 10.31 -8.59
C ALA A 76 -7.50 11.34 -9.58
N ARG A 77 -8.04 10.88 -10.71
CA ARG A 77 -8.70 11.76 -11.70
C ARG A 77 -9.87 12.50 -11.07
N TYR A 78 -10.70 11.83 -10.28
CA TYR A 78 -11.81 12.46 -9.58
C TYR A 78 -11.33 13.58 -8.64
N VAL A 79 -10.33 13.31 -7.79
CA VAL A 79 -9.81 14.30 -6.83
C VAL A 79 -9.21 15.52 -7.56
N VAL A 80 -8.46 15.29 -8.64
CA VAL A 80 -7.83 16.38 -9.42
C VAL A 80 -8.85 17.22 -10.19
N THR A 81 -9.89 16.59 -10.73
CA THR A 81 -10.89 17.30 -11.57
C THR A 81 -11.95 18.02 -10.76
N THR A 82 -12.36 17.48 -9.61
CA THR A 82 -13.40 18.07 -8.77
C THR A 82 -12.83 18.96 -7.67
N GLY A 83 -11.56 18.79 -7.30
CA GLY A 83 -10.96 19.38 -6.10
C GLY A 83 -11.46 18.72 -4.80
N ASP A 84 -12.39 17.78 -4.89
CA ASP A 84 -13.00 17.17 -3.72
C ASP A 84 -12.15 16.01 -3.17
N THR A 85 -12.25 15.74 -1.87
CA THR A 85 -11.53 14.63 -1.27
C THR A 85 -12.24 13.31 -1.54
N TYR A 86 -11.47 12.22 -1.63
CA TYR A 86 -12.04 10.89 -1.81
C TYR A 86 -13.05 10.56 -0.68
N LEU A 87 -12.73 10.94 0.56
CA LEU A 87 -13.60 10.73 1.73
C LEU A 87 -14.94 11.45 1.60
N ARG A 88 -14.95 12.69 1.10
CA ARG A 88 -16.22 13.41 0.90
C ARG A 88 -17.09 12.73 -0.14
N THR A 89 -16.46 12.19 -1.17
CA THR A 89 -17.12 11.45 -2.26
C THR A 89 -17.73 10.15 -1.76
N LEU A 90 -16.96 9.37 -0.99
CA LEU A 90 -17.49 8.20 -0.29
C LEU A 90 -18.62 8.59 0.66
N ASN A 91 -18.56 9.77 1.28
CA ASN A 91 -19.63 10.25 2.14
C ASN A 91 -20.90 10.68 1.38
N ARG A 92 -20.88 10.79 0.06
CA ARG A 92 -22.08 11.10 -0.74
C ARG A 92 -22.85 9.84 -1.16
N MET A 93 -22.32 8.65 -0.89
CA MET A 93 -23.00 7.41 -1.26
C MET A 93 -24.32 7.22 -0.49
N PRO A 94 -25.33 6.59 -1.13
CA PRO A 94 -26.61 6.31 -0.47
C PRO A 94 -26.41 5.33 0.70
N GLY A 95 -27.28 5.42 1.72
CA GLY A 95 -27.15 4.62 2.95
C GLY A 95 -26.31 5.32 4.03
N ARG A 96 -26.61 6.60 4.29
CA ARG A 96 -25.98 7.40 5.36
C ARG A 96 -26.50 6.93 6.71
N THR A 97 -25.63 6.30 7.49
CA THR A 97 -25.94 5.95 8.87
C THR A 97 -25.78 7.21 9.71
N SER A 98 -26.87 7.68 10.32
CA SER A 98 -26.83 8.80 11.27
C SER A 98 -26.15 8.35 12.57
N GLY A 99 -24.82 8.34 12.57
CA GLY A 99 -24.00 8.07 13.75
C GLY A 99 -24.10 9.23 14.74
N ARG A 100 -25.04 9.17 15.68
CA ARG A 100 -25.04 10.08 16.83
C ARG A 100 -23.89 9.65 17.73
N VAL A 101 -22.79 10.40 17.76
CA VAL A 101 -21.67 10.13 18.67
C VAL A 101 -22.21 10.12 20.10
N ARG A 102 -22.40 8.92 20.67
CA ARG A 102 -22.87 8.76 22.05
C ARG A 102 -21.79 9.33 22.97
N PRO A 103 -22.08 10.38 23.76
CA PRO A 103 -21.05 10.98 24.59
C PRO A 103 -20.64 10.02 25.69
N LEU A 104 -19.36 10.06 26.04
CA LEU A 104 -18.87 9.59 27.33
C LEU A 104 -19.69 10.30 28.42
N ARG A 105 -20.14 9.55 29.44
CA ARG A 105 -21.19 9.91 30.44
C ARG A 105 -21.04 11.30 31.10
N TRP A 106 -19.88 11.94 31.01
CA TRP A 106 -19.51 13.20 31.66
C TRP A 106 -19.75 14.48 30.81
N SER A 107 -19.93 14.38 29.49
CA SER A 107 -20.08 15.55 28.60
C SER A 107 -21.54 16.02 28.48
N ARG A 108 -22.16 16.51 29.57
CA ARG A 108 -23.58 16.90 29.60
C ARG A 108 -23.95 18.29 29.04
N PRO A 109 -23.16 19.37 29.16
CA PRO A 109 -23.63 20.68 28.70
C PRO A 109 -23.52 20.91 27.18
N TRP A 110 -22.75 20.09 26.45
CA TRP A 110 -22.45 20.30 25.02
C TRP A 110 -23.31 19.48 24.04
N ARG A 111 -24.46 18.92 24.48
CA ARG A 111 -25.33 18.11 23.60
C ARG A 111 -25.95 18.90 22.44
N ALA A 112 -26.18 20.20 22.64
CA ALA A 112 -26.78 21.07 21.63
C ALA A 112 -25.79 21.51 20.54
N LEU A 113 -24.48 21.36 20.77
CA LEU A 113 -23.42 21.76 19.84
C LEU A 113 -22.84 20.58 19.04
N GLN A 114 -23.46 19.40 19.08
CA GLN A 114 -22.95 18.25 18.34
C GLN A 114 -23.30 18.38 16.86
N PRO A 115 -22.32 18.51 15.95
CA PRO A 115 -22.59 18.41 14.53
C PRO A 115 -23.18 17.03 14.24
N LYS A 116 -24.30 16.97 13.52
CA LYS A 116 -24.80 15.73 12.95
C LYS A 116 -23.80 15.28 11.88
N VAL A 117 -22.86 14.43 12.27
CA VAL A 117 -21.93 13.82 11.31
C VAL A 117 -22.63 12.60 10.73
N GLU A 118 -23.25 12.80 9.57
CA GLU A 118 -23.77 11.70 8.77
C GLU A 118 -22.60 11.06 8.03
N VAL A 119 -22.36 9.78 8.34
CA VAL A 119 -21.26 8.99 7.79
C VAL A 119 -21.84 7.86 6.95
N SER A 120 -21.43 7.80 5.68
CA SER A 120 -21.86 6.76 4.77
C SER A 120 -21.22 5.41 5.10
N TRP A 121 -21.90 4.31 4.77
CA TRP A 121 -21.43 2.95 5.02
C TRP A 121 -19.99 2.65 4.54
N PRO A 122 -19.47 3.17 3.40
CA PRO A 122 -18.10 2.85 2.95
C PRO A 122 -17.03 3.40 3.89
N ILE A 123 -17.31 4.52 4.55
CA ILE A 123 -16.38 5.12 5.52
C ILE A 123 -16.33 4.24 6.77
N TRP A 124 -17.45 3.66 7.19
CA TRP A 124 -17.46 2.67 8.27
C TRP A 124 -16.67 1.42 7.91
N PHE A 125 -16.80 0.91 6.69
CA PHE A 125 -15.98 -0.21 6.22
C PHE A 125 -14.50 0.16 6.16
N GLY A 126 -14.15 1.36 5.69
CA GLY A 126 -12.77 1.85 5.70
C GLY A 126 -12.20 1.96 7.12
N LEU A 127 -12.99 2.45 8.07
CA LEU A 127 -12.61 2.51 9.48
C LEU A 127 -12.45 1.13 10.12
N LEU A 128 -13.34 0.18 9.80
CA LEU A 128 -13.21 -1.20 10.25
C LEU A 128 -12.00 -1.89 9.62
N GLY A 129 -11.75 -1.65 8.33
CA GLY A 129 -10.58 -2.13 7.58
C GLY A 129 -9.26 -1.56 8.10
N PHE A 130 -9.29 -0.42 8.80
CA PHE A 130 -8.12 0.15 9.46
C PHE A 130 -7.54 -0.80 10.53
N ILE A 131 -8.39 -1.59 11.20
CA ILE A 131 -7.94 -2.53 12.25
C ILE A 131 -7.06 -3.65 11.65
N PRO A 132 -7.52 -4.42 10.63
CA PRO A 132 -6.63 -5.33 9.90
C PRO A 132 -5.41 -4.64 9.29
N GLY A 133 -5.54 -3.40 8.80
CA GLY A 133 -4.42 -2.63 8.26
C GLY A 133 -3.30 -2.36 9.28
N LEU A 134 -3.65 -2.05 10.52
CA LEU A 134 -2.69 -1.91 11.62
C LEU A 134 -1.97 -3.23 11.94
N VAL A 135 -2.72 -4.35 11.96
CA VAL A 135 -2.14 -5.68 12.17
C VAL A 135 -1.17 -6.04 11.05
N THR A 136 -1.54 -5.75 9.80
CA THR A 136 -0.70 -5.98 8.61
C THR A 136 0.58 -5.14 8.66
N SER A 137 0.47 -3.89 9.10
CA SER A 137 1.63 -3.01 9.32
C SER A 137 2.59 -3.58 10.37
N GLY A 138 2.05 -4.18 11.44
CA GLY A 138 2.85 -4.90 12.44
C GLY A 138 3.60 -6.10 11.84
N GLY A 139 2.94 -6.88 10.99
CA GLY A 139 3.55 -8.00 10.26
C GLY A 139 4.70 -7.56 9.36
N ILE A 140 4.53 -6.44 8.65
CA ILE A 140 5.57 -5.82 7.84
C ILE A 140 6.80 -5.45 8.67
N ILE A 141 6.59 -4.75 9.80
CA ILE A 141 7.67 -4.27 10.66
C ILE A 141 8.43 -5.45 11.27
N GLY A 142 7.71 -6.46 11.76
CA GLY A 142 8.31 -7.68 12.30
C GLY A 142 9.05 -8.49 11.24
N GLY A 143 8.49 -8.63 10.03
CA GLY A 143 9.15 -9.31 8.92
C GLY A 143 10.44 -8.62 8.48
N ALA A 144 10.43 -7.29 8.39
CA ALA A 144 11.61 -6.49 8.08
C ALA A 144 12.70 -6.63 9.17
N GLY A 145 12.30 -6.63 10.45
CA GLY A 145 13.23 -6.84 11.55
C GLY A 145 13.81 -8.25 11.59
N GLN A 146 13.00 -9.28 11.29
CA GLN A 146 13.48 -10.66 11.16
C GLN A 146 14.49 -10.80 10.01
N ALA A 147 14.21 -10.20 8.85
CA ALA A 147 15.14 -10.18 7.73
C ALA A 147 16.46 -9.47 8.08
N LEU A 148 16.39 -8.37 8.84
CA LEU A 148 17.59 -7.68 9.34
C LEU A 148 18.39 -8.55 10.31
N GLY A 149 17.73 -9.27 11.22
CA GLY A 149 18.40 -10.24 12.11
C GLY A 149 19.17 -11.29 11.32
N LEU A 150 18.51 -11.94 10.36
CA LEU A 150 19.15 -12.94 9.48
C LEU A 150 20.34 -12.38 8.68
N LEU A 151 20.26 -11.12 8.24
CA LEU A 151 21.37 -10.46 7.55
C LEU A 151 22.55 -10.16 8.49
N LEU A 152 22.29 -9.79 9.75
CA LEU A 152 23.33 -9.52 10.74
C LEU A 152 24.01 -10.82 11.17
N ASP A 153 23.24 -11.89 11.38
CA ASP A 153 23.76 -13.22 11.72
C ASP A 153 24.65 -13.80 10.60
N ALA A 154 24.39 -13.43 9.34
CA ALA A 154 25.21 -13.82 8.20
C ALA A 154 26.59 -13.12 8.16
N VAL A 155 26.82 -12.08 8.98
CA VAL A 155 28.11 -11.38 9.07
C VAL A 155 28.91 -11.94 10.26
N PRO A 156 30.02 -12.67 10.04
CA PRO A 156 30.76 -13.37 11.11
C PRO A 156 31.32 -12.45 12.23
N ALA A 157 31.36 -11.14 11.99
CA ALA A 157 31.86 -10.13 12.92
C ALA A 157 30.78 -9.53 13.83
N VAL A 158 29.51 -9.89 13.65
CA VAL A 158 28.37 -9.35 14.41
C VAL A 158 27.79 -10.45 15.31
N PRO A 159 27.57 -10.19 16.62
CA PRO A 159 26.90 -11.14 17.50
C PRO A 159 25.48 -11.46 17.01
N GLU A 160 25.01 -12.68 17.26
CA GLU A 160 23.63 -13.08 16.91
C GLU A 160 22.61 -12.10 17.53
N VAL A 161 21.76 -11.52 16.68
CA VAL A 161 20.76 -10.54 17.10
C VAL A 161 19.37 -11.14 16.93
N ASP A 162 18.68 -11.40 18.05
CA ASP A 162 17.27 -11.81 18.02
C ASP A 162 16.45 -10.84 17.16
N GLY A 163 15.59 -11.37 16.29
CA GLY A 163 14.79 -10.60 15.34
C GLY A 163 13.96 -9.50 16.02
N LYS A 164 13.57 -9.70 17.28
CA LYS A 164 12.89 -8.67 18.10
C LYS A 164 13.78 -7.45 18.36
N VAL A 165 15.05 -7.69 18.68
CA VAL A 165 16.04 -6.63 18.92
C VAL A 165 16.39 -5.94 17.61
N ALA A 166 16.57 -6.70 16.52
CA ALA A 166 16.77 -6.15 15.18
C ALA A 166 15.59 -5.26 14.74
N THR A 167 14.35 -5.66 15.04
CA THR A 167 13.15 -4.83 14.80
C THR A 167 13.23 -3.50 15.56
N GLY A 168 13.61 -3.54 16.85
CA GLY A 168 13.78 -2.32 17.66
C GLY A 168 14.86 -1.38 17.11
N ILE A 169 15.99 -1.93 16.67
CA ILE A 169 17.08 -1.17 16.04
C ILE A 169 16.56 -0.51 14.74
N ALA A 170 15.90 -1.27 13.88
CA ALA A 170 15.31 -0.76 12.63
C ALA A 170 14.31 0.37 12.90
N ALA A 171 13.45 0.23 13.91
CA ALA A 171 12.48 1.26 14.30
C ALA A 171 13.16 2.56 14.74
N ILE A 172 14.23 2.49 15.54
CA ILE A 172 15.00 3.67 15.97
C ILE A 172 15.69 4.33 14.78
N LEU A 173 16.29 3.55 13.87
CA LEU A 173 16.93 4.08 12.67
C LEU A 173 15.93 4.82 11.77
N VAL A 174 14.74 4.24 11.54
CA VAL A 174 13.66 4.90 10.80
C VAL A 174 13.19 6.16 11.52
N MET A 175 13.06 6.14 12.85
CA MET A 175 12.67 7.31 13.63
C MET A 175 13.69 8.46 13.51
N LEU A 176 14.99 8.15 13.61
CA LEU A 176 16.07 9.13 13.41
C LEU A 176 16.09 9.69 11.98
N LEU A 177 15.87 8.81 10.98
CA LEU A 177 15.78 9.21 9.59
C LEU A 177 14.64 10.22 9.38
N LEU A 178 13.45 9.91 9.90
CA LEU A 178 12.26 10.77 9.79
C LEU A 178 12.42 12.07 10.58
N TRP A 179 13.13 12.06 11.71
CA TRP A 179 13.38 13.26 12.51
C TRP A 179 14.15 14.35 11.73
N THR A 180 15.00 13.98 10.76
CA THR A 180 15.69 15.00 9.95
C THR A 180 14.77 15.88 9.09
N GLY A 181 13.49 15.49 8.89
CA GLY A 181 12.42 16.34 8.35
C GLY A 181 12.61 16.86 6.91
N ARG A 182 13.69 16.46 6.22
CA ARG A 182 14.01 16.92 4.86
C ARG A 182 13.45 15.95 3.83
N TYR A 183 12.31 16.31 3.22
CA TYR A 183 11.65 15.55 2.16
C TYR A 183 12.61 15.04 1.07
N GLY A 184 13.49 15.90 0.55
CA GLY A 184 14.41 15.52 -0.53
C GLY A 184 15.46 14.46 -0.14
N ARG A 185 15.73 14.25 1.16
CA ARG A 185 16.59 13.12 1.61
C ARG A 185 15.79 11.83 1.69
N ILE A 186 14.57 11.90 2.22
CA ILE A 186 13.67 10.75 2.34
C ILE A 186 13.36 10.19 0.94
N GLU A 187 13.06 11.07 -0.02
CA GLU A 187 12.80 10.69 -1.41
C GLU A 187 13.96 9.91 -2.02
N LYS A 188 15.19 10.43 -1.92
CA LYS A 188 16.38 9.77 -2.47
C LYS A 188 16.62 8.40 -1.84
N ILE A 189 16.47 8.29 -0.53
CA ILE A 189 16.68 7.04 0.20
C ILE A 189 15.62 6.01 -0.20
N LEU A 190 14.34 6.41 -0.27
CA LEU A 190 13.24 5.55 -0.71
C LEU A 190 13.45 5.06 -2.15
N VAL A 191 13.85 5.94 -3.07
CA VAL A 191 14.14 5.55 -4.46
C VAL A 191 15.25 4.51 -4.52
N VAL A 192 16.34 4.69 -3.75
CA VAL A 192 17.43 3.71 -3.68
C VAL A 192 16.94 2.38 -3.12
N MET A 193 16.13 2.39 -2.06
CA MET A 193 15.57 1.17 -1.46
C MET A 193 14.65 0.40 -2.41
N VAL A 194 13.78 1.11 -3.15
CA VAL A 194 12.88 0.48 -4.13
C VAL A 194 13.66 -0.13 -5.29
N MET A 195 14.68 0.60 -5.77
CA MET A 195 15.55 0.12 -6.86
C MET A 195 16.37 -1.10 -6.43
N SER A 196 16.97 -1.08 -5.23
CA SER A 196 17.73 -2.22 -4.72
C SER A 196 16.83 -3.43 -4.48
N PHE A 197 15.63 -3.22 -3.93
CA PHE A 197 14.64 -4.30 -3.75
C PHE A 197 14.24 -4.95 -5.08
N SER A 198 13.92 -4.14 -6.09
CA SER A 198 13.56 -4.63 -7.42
C SER A 198 14.70 -5.42 -8.06
N PHE A 199 15.93 -4.90 -7.95
CA PHE A 199 17.13 -5.58 -8.43
C PHE A 199 17.35 -6.93 -7.73
N THR A 200 17.29 -6.96 -6.40
CA THR A 200 17.45 -8.21 -5.62
C THR A 200 16.39 -9.24 -5.99
N THR A 201 15.15 -8.81 -6.23
CA THR A 201 14.06 -9.72 -6.65
C THR A 201 14.35 -10.37 -8.00
N ILE A 202 14.85 -9.60 -8.97
CA ILE A 202 15.26 -10.12 -10.29
C ILE A 202 16.42 -11.11 -10.13
N VAL A 203 17.42 -10.80 -9.30
CA VAL A 203 18.53 -11.70 -9.02
C VAL A 203 18.04 -13.00 -8.38
N CYS A 204 17.13 -12.93 -7.40
CA CYS A 204 16.54 -14.10 -6.77
C CYS A 204 15.78 -14.97 -7.79
N ALA A 205 14.97 -14.35 -8.65
CA ALA A 205 14.24 -15.06 -9.71
C ALA A 205 15.17 -15.74 -10.72
N ALA A 206 16.30 -15.10 -11.06
CA ALA A 206 17.31 -15.69 -11.94
C ALA A 206 18.05 -16.86 -11.27
N MET A 207 18.44 -16.71 -9.99
CA MET A 207 19.10 -17.78 -9.24
C MET A 207 18.18 -18.98 -9.00
N MET A 208 16.88 -18.75 -8.82
CA MET A 208 15.87 -19.80 -8.65
C MET A 208 15.78 -20.75 -9.86
N GLN A 209 16.16 -20.30 -11.05
CA GLN A 209 16.22 -21.18 -12.24
C GLN A 209 17.27 -22.29 -12.12
N THR A 210 18.22 -22.17 -11.20
CA THR A 210 19.26 -23.18 -10.96
C THR A 210 18.89 -24.18 -9.86
N THR A 211 17.73 -24.01 -9.22
CA THR A 211 17.28 -24.84 -8.09
C THR A 211 16.12 -25.73 -8.50
N GLU A 212 15.70 -26.61 -7.59
CA GLU A 212 14.52 -27.48 -7.76
C GLU A 212 13.20 -26.71 -7.95
N PHE A 213 13.17 -25.43 -7.58
CA PHE A 213 12.01 -24.53 -7.68
C PHE A 213 12.01 -23.70 -8.99
N GLN A 214 12.66 -24.19 -10.04
CA GLN A 214 12.70 -23.52 -11.33
C GLN A 214 11.28 -23.24 -11.87
N VAL A 215 11.12 -22.09 -12.52
CA VAL A 215 9.84 -21.69 -13.12
C VAL A 215 9.84 -22.07 -14.58
N THR A 216 8.95 -22.97 -14.98
CA THR A 216 8.83 -23.39 -16.38
C THR A 216 7.77 -22.56 -17.12
N ALA A 217 7.84 -22.57 -18.46
CA ALA A 217 6.81 -21.93 -19.28
C ALA A 217 5.42 -22.57 -19.05
N ASP A 218 5.39 -23.88 -18.76
CA ASP A 218 4.18 -24.62 -18.46
C ASP A 218 3.52 -24.13 -17.16
N ASP A 219 4.31 -23.80 -16.13
CA ASP A 219 3.80 -23.22 -14.88
C ASP A 219 3.13 -21.86 -15.12
N ILE A 220 3.72 -21.02 -15.96
CA ILE A 220 3.15 -19.71 -16.30
C ILE A 220 1.83 -19.89 -17.06
N VAL A 221 1.80 -20.80 -18.05
CA VAL A 221 0.59 -21.08 -18.82
C VAL A 221 -0.50 -21.68 -17.93
N ALA A 222 -0.15 -22.61 -17.04
CA ALA A 222 -1.06 -23.18 -16.05
C ALA A 222 -1.61 -22.10 -15.11
N GLY A 223 -0.76 -21.17 -14.65
CA GLY A 223 -1.17 -20.06 -13.81
C GLY A 223 -2.04 -19.00 -14.48
N LEU A 224 -2.10 -19.02 -15.81
CA LEU A 224 -3.01 -18.20 -16.62
C LEU A 224 -4.32 -18.93 -16.96
N GLN A 225 -4.47 -20.19 -16.57
CA GLN A 225 -5.76 -20.86 -16.56
C GLN A 225 -6.57 -20.26 -15.41
N PHE A 226 -7.78 -19.79 -15.69
CA PHE A 226 -8.67 -19.13 -14.71
C PHE A 226 -9.25 -20.12 -13.69
N ASP A 227 -8.39 -20.89 -13.03
CA ASP A 227 -8.75 -21.77 -11.94
C ASP A 227 -8.69 -21.00 -10.62
N PHE A 228 -9.65 -21.29 -9.73
CA PHE A 228 -9.74 -20.64 -8.44
C PHE A 228 -9.98 -21.69 -7.34
N PRO A 229 -8.91 -22.36 -6.87
CA PRO A 229 -8.98 -23.29 -5.77
C PRO A 229 -9.47 -22.59 -4.49
N LEU A 230 -10.63 -23.02 -3.98
CA LEU A 230 -11.27 -22.40 -2.81
C LEU A 230 -10.48 -22.56 -1.51
N GLU A 231 -9.54 -23.51 -1.46
CA GLU A 231 -8.64 -23.70 -0.31
C GLU A 231 -7.75 -22.48 -0.06
N PHE A 232 -7.38 -21.75 -1.12
CA PHE A 232 -6.56 -20.54 -1.03
C PHE A 232 -7.39 -19.25 -1.03
N LEU A 233 -8.73 -19.32 -0.98
CA LEU A 233 -9.62 -18.17 -1.05
C LEU A 233 -9.25 -17.08 -0.04
N PHE A 234 -9.07 -17.42 1.23
CA PHE A 234 -8.77 -16.44 2.27
C PHE A 234 -7.38 -15.82 2.09
N LEU A 235 -6.40 -16.61 1.62
CA LEU A 235 -5.05 -16.11 1.35
C LEU A 235 -5.03 -15.20 0.12
N ALA A 236 -5.78 -15.55 -0.93
CA ALA A 236 -5.94 -14.74 -2.13
C ALA A 236 -6.67 -13.41 -1.84
N VAL A 237 -7.75 -13.45 -1.06
CA VAL A 237 -8.46 -12.24 -0.62
C VAL A 237 -7.60 -11.40 0.32
N GLY A 238 -6.85 -12.03 1.22
CA GLY A 238 -5.90 -11.36 2.11
C GLY A 238 -4.78 -10.66 1.34
N MET A 239 -4.19 -11.36 0.36
CA MET A 239 -3.23 -10.78 -0.57
C MET A 239 -3.86 -9.60 -1.31
N TYR A 240 -5.07 -9.75 -1.86
CA TYR A 240 -5.77 -8.68 -2.57
C TYR A 240 -6.03 -7.47 -1.68
N GLY A 241 -6.48 -7.66 -0.44
CA GLY A 241 -6.77 -6.56 0.49
C GLY A 241 -5.52 -5.84 1.02
N ALA A 242 -4.39 -6.53 1.07
CA ALA A 242 -3.13 -5.96 1.57
C ALA A 242 -2.29 -5.27 0.49
N THR A 243 -2.61 -5.48 -0.79
CA THR A 243 -1.86 -4.98 -1.95
C THR A 243 -2.43 -3.69 -2.55
N GLY A 244 -2.70 -2.70 -1.68
CA GLY A 244 -3.09 -1.33 -2.06
C GLY A 244 -4.54 -1.11 -2.48
#